data_AF-A0A5E5QEA8-F1
#
_entry.id   AF-A0A5E5QEA8-F1
#
_cell.length_a   1.000
_cell.length_b   1.000
_cell.length_c   1.000
_cell.angle_alpha   90.00
_cell.angle_beta   90.00
_cell.angle_gamma   90.00
#
_symmetry.space_group_name_H-M   'P 1'
#
loop_
_entity.id
_entity.type
_entity.pdbx_description
1 polymer ?
#
loop_
_entity_poly.entity_id
_entity_poly.type
_entity_poly.pdbx_seq_one_letter_code
_entity_poly.pdbx_strand_id
1 'polypeptide(L)'
;KMCQSLKDILVDKDNQWQPLVDKKGKAIDGQATFRMRHFMGDEGKVFDLIVQRSVVTGQVELDLGLDLDLNLNSNNNTQAPEQITTGPYIYRAIATNLEILSDSKIVHFYNQRAEDSENRIKELKNDFGAKQMPCADFNANALYFDICSLSYNLFALMRQLLPLEFANKRAKYIRYRLYAIAAKVIKTGRKVIIKCQAQYYQLLTKVLNDIKAFKPLLS
;
A
#
# COMPACT_ATOMS: atom_id res chain seq x y z
N LYS A 1 2.81 17.26 38.47
CA LYS A 1 3.70 16.68 37.43
C LYS A 1 3.16 17.16 36.09
N MET A 2 3.93 17.92 35.31
CA MET A 2 3.46 18.46 34.03
C MET A 2 2.93 17.32 33.15
N CYS A 3 1.70 17.44 32.65
CA CYS A 3 1.22 16.60 31.57
C CYS A 3 2.05 16.93 30.33
N GLN A 4 3.15 16.22 30.13
CA GLN A 4 3.88 16.26 28.87
C GLN A 4 2.92 15.80 27.77
N SER A 5 2.85 16.57 26.69
CA SER A 5 2.02 16.18 25.57
C SER A 5 2.60 14.90 24.94
N LEU A 6 1.75 14.09 24.29
CA LEU A 6 2.22 12.89 23.60
C LEU A 6 3.31 13.26 22.57
N LYS A 7 3.22 14.43 21.94
CA LYS A 7 4.25 14.96 21.05
C LYS A 7 5.61 15.10 21.74
N ASP A 8 5.65 15.64 22.96
CA ASP A 8 6.91 15.84 23.69
C ASP A 8 7.55 14.50 24.03
N ILE A 9 6.74 13.52 24.42
CA ILE A 9 7.16 12.15 24.70
C ILE A 9 7.75 11.47 23.45
N LEU A 10 7.16 11.68 22.28
CA LEU A 10 7.64 11.09 21.02
C LEU A 10 8.99 11.70 20.55
N VAL A 11 9.20 12.98 20.84
CA VAL A 11 10.36 13.75 20.36
C VAL A 11 11.53 13.68 21.35
N ASP A 12 11.30 13.19 22.57
CA ASP A 12 12.30 13.11 23.63
C ASP A 12 13.59 12.41 23.15
N LYS A 13 14.71 13.09 23.38
CA LYS A 13 16.06 12.64 23.01
C LYS A 13 16.52 11.49 23.91
N ASP A 14 15.98 11.40 25.13
CA ASP A 14 16.35 10.38 26.13
C ASP A 14 15.68 9.02 25.86
N ASN A 15 14.79 8.94 24.87
CA ASN A 15 14.21 7.67 24.44
C ASN A 15 15.30 6.67 24.00
N GLN A 16 15.09 5.39 24.31
CA GLN A 16 16.01 4.31 23.93
C GLN A 16 15.86 3.95 22.44
N TRP A 17 16.45 4.79 21.58
CA TRP A 17 16.43 4.61 20.14
C TRP A 17 17.29 3.43 19.70
N GLN A 18 16.72 2.56 18.88
CA GLN A 18 17.40 1.46 18.21
C GLN A 18 17.50 1.75 16.70
N PRO A 19 18.58 1.35 16.02
CA PRO A 19 18.70 1.55 14.59
C PRO A 19 17.62 0.76 13.85
N LEU A 20 16.97 1.39 12.85
CA LEU A 20 16.07 0.66 11.96
C LEU A 20 16.92 -0.23 11.05
N VAL A 21 16.71 -1.54 11.07
CA VAL A 21 17.44 -2.48 10.22
C VAL A 21 16.66 -2.82 8.96
N ASP A 22 17.36 -3.01 7.84
CA ASP A 22 16.79 -3.46 6.57
C ASP A 22 16.37 -4.94 6.62
N LYS A 23 15.80 -5.45 5.52
CA LYS A 23 15.40 -6.87 5.39
C LYS A 23 16.58 -7.85 5.49
N LYS A 24 17.83 -7.38 5.34
CA LYS A 24 19.08 -8.15 5.43
C LYS A 24 19.76 -7.99 6.80
N GLY A 25 19.16 -7.24 7.73
CA GLY A 25 19.69 -6.99 9.07
C GLY A 25 20.71 -5.85 9.17
N LYS A 26 20.95 -5.09 8.10
CA LYS A 26 21.87 -3.94 8.10
C LYS A 26 21.14 -2.68 8.57
N ALA A 27 21.75 -1.92 9.48
CA ALA A 27 21.21 -0.62 9.91
C ALA A 27 21.05 0.33 8.73
N ILE A 28 19.89 0.99 8.67
CA ILE A 28 19.57 2.04 7.71
C ILE A 28 20.03 3.36 8.32
N ASP A 29 20.92 4.05 7.60
CA ASP A 29 21.48 5.31 8.07
C ASP A 29 20.39 6.39 8.22
N GLY A 30 20.52 7.21 9.26
CA GLY A 30 19.57 8.27 9.59
C GLY A 30 18.17 7.80 10.00
N GLN A 31 17.94 6.51 10.25
CA GLN A 31 16.64 5.99 10.72
C GLN A 31 16.75 5.19 12.01
N ALA A 32 15.86 5.47 12.95
CA ALA A 32 15.80 4.77 14.22
C ALA A 32 14.37 4.57 14.68
N THR A 33 14.16 3.60 15.55
CA THR A 33 12.88 3.29 16.17
C THR A 33 12.99 3.20 17.68
N PHE A 34 11.95 3.57 18.40
CA PHE A 34 11.78 3.12 19.78
C PHE A 34 10.35 2.58 19.96
N ARG A 35 10.18 1.75 20.99
CA ARG A 35 8.89 1.19 21.38
C ARG A 35 8.51 1.66 22.77
N MET A 36 7.25 2.02 22.95
CA MET A 36 6.65 2.23 24.27
C MET A 36 5.27 1.59 24.34
N ARG A 37 4.81 1.26 25.55
CA ARG A 37 3.42 0.86 25.78
C ARG A 37 2.56 2.09 25.96
N HIS A 38 1.41 2.11 25.29
CA HIS A 38 0.43 3.17 25.40
C HIS A 38 -0.96 2.59 25.69
N PHE A 39 -1.82 3.40 26.30
CA PHE A 39 -3.21 3.08 26.56
C PHE A 39 -4.05 4.32 26.27
N MET A 40 -5.28 4.12 25.81
CA MET A 40 -6.18 5.23 25.46
C MET A 40 -7.50 5.10 26.24
N GLY A 41 -7.82 6.10 27.05
CA GLY A 41 -9.02 6.12 27.90
C GLY A 41 -8.89 5.30 29.19
N ASP A 42 -9.95 5.32 30.01
CA ASP A 42 -9.94 4.73 31.36
C ASP A 42 -10.09 3.20 31.37
N GLU A 43 -10.73 2.62 30.34
CA GLU A 43 -10.91 1.16 30.14
C GLU A 43 -10.19 0.63 28.88
N GLY A 44 -9.22 1.40 28.37
CA GLY A 44 -8.55 1.12 27.10
C GLY A 44 -7.72 -0.17 27.11
N LYS A 45 -7.71 -0.88 25.98
CA LYS A 45 -6.73 -1.96 25.75
C LYS A 45 -5.34 -1.35 25.59
N VAL A 46 -4.35 -1.94 26.26
CA VAL A 46 -2.94 -1.58 26.10
C VAL A 46 -2.46 -2.02 24.71
N PHE A 47 -1.70 -1.16 24.03
CA PHE A 47 -1.05 -1.47 22.77
C PHE A 47 0.38 -0.92 22.75
N ASP A 48 1.21 -1.48 21.87
CA ASP A 48 2.55 -0.98 21.65
C ASP A 48 2.49 0.18 20.64
N LEU A 49 3.18 1.28 20.96
CA LEU A 49 3.42 2.39 20.07
C LEU A 49 4.89 2.34 19.64
N ILE A 50 5.10 2.12 18.34
CA ILE A 50 6.43 2.15 17.73
C ILE A 50 6.60 3.49 17.03
N VAL A 51 7.66 4.19 17.38
CA VAL A 51 7.96 5.51 16.85
C VAL A 51 9.18 5.40 15.98
N GLN A 52 9.01 5.67 14.70
CA GLN A 52 10.09 5.77 13.73
C GLN A 52 10.50 7.23 13.60
N ARG A 53 11.80 7.52 13.67
CA ARG A 53 12.37 8.79 13.24
C ARG A 53 13.22 8.60 11.99
N SER A 54 13.17 9.56 11.08
CA SER A 54 14.00 9.62 9.88
C SER A 54 14.60 11.01 9.75
N VAL A 55 15.91 11.11 9.52
CA VAL A 55 16.56 12.39 9.22
C VAL A 55 15.93 13.00 7.96
N VAL A 56 15.66 14.30 8.00
CA VAL A 56 15.22 15.07 6.83
C VAL A 56 16.41 15.22 5.88
N THR A 57 16.45 14.41 4.82
CA THR A 57 17.45 14.55 3.77
C THR A 57 17.15 15.81 2.95
N GLY A 58 17.89 16.90 3.18
CA GLY A 58 17.73 18.14 2.40
C GLY A 58 18.11 19.46 3.07
N GLN A 59 18.48 19.48 4.36
CA GLN A 59 19.11 20.65 4.97
C GLN A 59 20.60 20.35 5.19
N VAL A 60 21.43 20.88 4.29
CA VAL A 60 22.85 21.04 4.56
C VAL A 60 22.97 22.03 5.71
N GLU A 61 23.73 21.60 6.72
CA GLU A 61 24.13 22.34 7.91
C GLU A 61 24.65 23.73 7.51
N LEU A 62 23.92 24.79 7.89
CA LEU A 62 24.53 26.10 8.06
C LEU A 62 24.60 26.33 9.57
N ASP A 63 25.77 26.04 10.13
CA ASP A 63 26.16 26.39 11.48
C ASP A 63 26.10 27.92 11.63
N LEU A 64 25.01 28.41 12.25
CA LEU A 64 25.02 29.67 12.96
C LEU A 64 24.14 29.51 14.19
N GLY A 65 24.80 29.38 15.34
CA GLY A 65 24.19 29.53 16.64
C GLY A 65 23.41 30.85 16.71
N LEU A 66 22.09 30.75 16.65
CA LEU A 66 21.13 31.75 17.07
C LEU A 66 19.82 31.02 17.35
N ASP A 67 19.37 31.15 18.60
CA ASP A 67 18.04 30.76 19.04
C ASP A 67 17.01 31.45 18.15
N LEU A 68 16.43 30.71 17.21
CA LEU A 68 15.38 31.22 16.35
C LEU A 68 14.20 30.24 16.36
N ASP A 69 13.15 30.66 17.06
CA ASP A 69 11.79 30.09 16.98
C ASP A 69 11.31 30.14 15.53
N LEU A 70 11.68 29.12 14.76
CA LEU A 70 11.26 28.96 13.37
C LEU A 70 9.89 28.30 13.33
N ASN A 71 8.85 29.15 13.42
CA ASN A 71 7.58 28.91 12.75
C ASN A 71 7.84 28.81 11.23
N LEU A 72 8.24 27.63 10.78
CA LEU A 72 8.40 27.31 9.37
C LEU A 72 7.02 27.15 8.73
N ASN A 73 6.71 28.13 7.89
CA ASN A 73 5.56 28.17 7.00
C ASN A 73 5.23 26.81 6.38
N SER A 74 4.07 26.28 6.75
CA SER A 74 3.38 25.15 6.12
C SER A 74 3.00 25.47 4.68
N ASN A 75 3.95 25.52 3.75
CA ASN A 75 3.65 25.60 2.32
C ASN A 75 4.78 24.93 1.52
N ASN A 76 4.79 23.60 1.51
CA ASN A 76 4.93 22.75 0.31
C ASN A 76 5.02 21.27 0.72
N ASN A 77 4.27 20.44 -0.01
CA ASN A 77 4.22 18.97 -0.02
C ASN A 77 3.52 18.27 1.16
N THR A 78 2.31 17.78 0.85
CA THR A 78 1.76 16.47 1.22
C THR A 78 2.37 15.85 2.48
N GLN A 79 2.20 16.49 3.63
CA GLN A 79 2.39 15.82 4.90
C GLN A 79 1.29 14.75 4.99
N ALA A 80 1.67 13.48 4.96
CA ALA A 80 0.74 12.45 5.40
C ALA A 80 0.33 12.83 6.84
N PRO A 81 -0.97 12.82 7.18
CA PRO A 81 -1.48 13.33 8.47
C PRO A 81 -0.92 12.64 9.73
N GLU A 82 -0.04 11.66 9.55
CA GLU A 82 0.56 10.81 10.59
C GLU A 82 1.99 11.22 10.99
N GLN A 83 2.54 12.30 10.43
CA GLN A 83 3.95 12.68 10.60
C GLN A 83 4.14 13.99 11.38
N ILE A 84 5.04 13.97 12.35
CA ILE A 84 5.45 15.14 13.14
C ILE A 84 6.86 15.52 12.69
N THR A 85 7.08 16.78 12.28
CA THR A 85 8.42 17.28 11.96
C THR A 85 8.91 18.12 13.13
N THR A 86 10.06 17.74 13.72
CA THR A 86 10.70 18.52 14.78
C THR A 86 12.21 18.44 14.64
N GLY A 87 12.88 19.60 14.53
CA GLY A 87 14.32 19.67 14.31
C GLY A 87 14.73 18.92 13.01
N PRO A 88 15.82 18.14 13.02
CA PRO A 88 16.32 17.45 11.83
C PRO A 88 15.57 16.13 11.52
N TYR A 89 14.52 15.79 12.27
CA TYR A 89 13.84 14.49 12.16
C TYR A 89 12.34 14.63 11.82
N ILE A 90 11.88 13.70 11.00
CA ILE A 90 10.45 13.38 10.83
C ILE A 90 10.14 12.16 11.69
N TYR A 91 9.11 12.27 12.51
CA TYR A 91 8.62 11.23 13.40
C TYR A 91 7.31 10.67 12.87
N ARG A 92 7.17 9.35 12.93
CA ARG A 92 5.96 8.61 12.59
C ARG A 92 5.65 7.63 13.71
N ALA A 93 4.43 7.65 14.21
CA ALA A 93 3.98 6.72 15.24
C ALA A 93 3.10 5.61 14.64
N ILE A 94 3.36 4.36 15.02
CA ILE A 94 2.65 3.16 14.56
C ILE A 94 2.11 2.45 15.79
N ALA A 95 0.79 2.42 15.95
CA ALA A 95 0.13 1.63 16.97
C ALA A 95 0.01 0.16 16.51
N THR A 96 0.40 -0.78 17.36
CA THR A 96 0.39 -2.21 17.03
C THR A 96 0.09 -3.08 18.25
N ASN A 97 -0.54 -4.22 17.99
CA ASN A 97 -0.75 -5.32 18.94
C ASN A 97 0.11 -6.55 18.60
N LEU A 98 1.12 -6.38 17.73
CA LEU A 98 2.01 -7.46 17.29
C LEU A 98 3.22 -7.58 18.22
N GLU A 99 3.06 -8.30 19.33
CA GLU A 99 4.07 -8.39 20.40
C GLU A 99 5.33 -9.16 19.98
N ILE A 100 5.21 -10.13 19.07
CA ILE A 100 6.28 -11.09 18.71
C ILE A 100 7.31 -10.51 17.73
N LEU A 101 6.95 -9.47 16.98
CA LEU A 101 7.80 -8.93 15.92
C LEU A 101 8.73 -7.83 16.46
N SER A 102 9.94 -7.75 15.88
CA SER A 102 10.85 -6.63 16.15
C SER A 102 10.33 -5.33 15.53
N ASP A 103 10.75 -4.19 16.09
CA ASP A 103 10.30 -2.87 15.65
C ASP A 103 10.52 -2.66 14.14
N SER A 104 11.71 -3.04 13.65
CA SER A 104 12.03 -2.95 12.23
C SER A 104 11.11 -3.83 11.36
N LYS A 105 10.77 -5.04 11.81
CA LYS A 105 9.84 -5.91 11.07
C LYS A 105 8.44 -5.31 11.02
N ILE A 106 7.99 -4.68 12.10
CA ILE A 106 6.67 -4.03 12.15
C ILE A 106 6.64 -2.80 11.24
N VAL A 107 7.68 -1.97 11.27
CA VAL A 107 7.84 -0.84 10.34
C VAL A 107 7.82 -1.31 8.88
N HIS A 108 8.58 -2.36 8.54
CA HIS A 108 8.59 -2.93 7.18
C HIS A 108 7.25 -3.53 6.77
N PHE A 109 6.53 -4.16 7.69
CA PHE A 109 5.19 -4.69 7.45
C PHE A 109 4.20 -3.54 7.18
N TYR A 110 4.23 -2.50 8.00
CA TYR A 110 3.36 -1.34 7.85
C TYR A 110 3.65 -0.57 6.55
N ASN A 111 4.91 -0.45 6.15
CA ASN A 111 5.29 0.19 4.89
C ASN A 111 4.78 -0.57 3.65
N GLN A 112 4.74 -1.91 3.68
CA GLN A 112 4.16 -2.71 2.60
C GLN A 112 2.68 -2.39 2.38
N ARG A 113 1.91 -2.13 3.46
CA ARG A 113 0.51 -1.70 3.34
C ARG A 113 0.40 -0.42 2.52
N ALA A 114 1.24 0.58 2.78
CA ALA A 114 1.19 1.85 2.06
C ALA A 114 1.46 1.66 0.57
N GLU A 115 2.49 0.89 0.21
CA GLU A 115 2.85 0.63 -1.19
C GLU A 115 1.77 -0.15 -1.93
N ASP A 116 1.28 -1.25 -1.35
CA ASP A 116 0.30 -2.10 -2.00
C ASP A 116 -1.08 -1.46 -2.07
N SER A 117 -1.54 -0.83 -0.99
CA SER A 117 -2.88 -0.23 -0.97
C SER A 117 -2.99 0.95 -1.94
N GLU A 118 -1.96 1.78 -2.04
CA GLU A 118 -1.94 2.91 -2.95
C GLU A 118 -1.94 2.45 -4.41
N ASN A 119 -1.20 1.38 -4.73
CA ASN A 119 -1.23 0.77 -6.07
C ASN A 119 -2.62 0.21 -6.41
N ARG A 120 -3.28 -0.47 -5.46
CA ARG A 120 -4.65 -0.99 -5.63
C ARG A 120 -5.66 0.14 -5.82
N ILE A 121 -5.57 1.21 -5.04
CA ILE A 121 -6.45 2.40 -5.15
C ILE A 121 -6.23 3.10 -6.48
N LYS A 122 -4.96 3.27 -6.92
CA LYS A 122 -4.62 3.82 -8.23
C LYS A 122 -5.20 2.99 -9.37
N GLU A 123 -5.13 1.67 -9.28
CA GLU A 123 -5.70 0.77 -10.29
C GLU A 123 -7.23 0.87 -10.31
N LEU A 124 -7.91 0.82 -9.16
CA LEU A 124 -9.36 0.99 -9.05
C LEU A 124 -9.84 2.32 -9.66
N LYS A 125 -9.16 3.43 -9.31
CA LYS A 125 -9.49 4.77 -9.83
C LYS A 125 -9.29 4.87 -11.34
N ASN A 126 -8.12 4.48 -11.83
CA ASN A 126 -7.73 4.77 -13.21
C ASN A 126 -8.22 3.73 -14.23
N ASP A 127 -8.29 2.45 -13.84
CA ASP A 127 -8.57 1.36 -14.79
C ASP A 127 -10.03 0.86 -14.71
N PHE A 128 -10.71 1.10 -13.59
CA PHE A 128 -12.10 0.66 -13.35
C PHE A 128 -13.11 1.80 -13.23
N GLY A 129 -12.70 3.06 -13.45
CA GLY A 129 -13.61 4.21 -13.53
C GLY A 129 -13.99 4.82 -12.18
N ALA A 130 -13.44 4.34 -11.06
CA ALA A 130 -13.78 4.86 -9.73
C ALA A 130 -13.22 6.27 -9.43
N LYS A 131 -12.56 6.92 -10.41
CA LYS A 131 -12.04 8.29 -10.27
C LYS A 131 -13.14 9.35 -10.32
N GLN A 132 -14.18 9.15 -11.12
CA GLN A 132 -15.23 10.15 -11.32
C GLN A 132 -16.61 9.50 -11.13
N MET A 133 -17.42 10.17 -10.32
CA MET A 133 -18.78 9.74 -10.02
C MET A 133 -19.75 10.35 -11.05
N PRO A 134 -20.56 9.53 -11.76
CA PRO A 134 -21.33 9.98 -12.91
C PRO A 134 -22.67 10.65 -12.56
N CYS A 135 -23.19 10.45 -11.35
CA CYS A 135 -24.53 10.90 -10.95
C CYS A 135 -24.45 12.10 -10.00
N ALA A 136 -25.53 12.89 -9.90
CA ALA A 136 -25.67 13.92 -8.86
C ALA A 136 -26.12 13.33 -7.50
N ASP A 137 -26.77 12.16 -7.53
CA ASP A 137 -27.26 11.48 -6.33
C ASP A 137 -26.16 10.66 -5.63
N PHE A 138 -26.11 10.74 -4.30
CA PHE A 138 -25.11 10.06 -3.49
C PHE A 138 -25.25 8.53 -3.53
N ASN A 139 -26.48 8.02 -3.42
CA ASN A 139 -26.73 6.57 -3.38
C ASN A 139 -26.42 5.92 -4.74
N ALA A 140 -26.76 6.60 -5.84
CA ALA A 140 -26.41 6.16 -7.19
C ALA A 140 -24.88 6.07 -7.37
N ASN A 141 -24.13 7.04 -6.84
CA ASN A 141 -22.67 7.02 -6.88
C ASN A 141 -22.05 5.97 -5.97
N ALA A 142 -22.64 5.71 -4.80
CA ALA A 142 -22.21 4.62 -3.92
C ALA A 142 -22.34 3.27 -4.64
N LEU A 143 -23.49 3.00 -5.26
CA LEU A 143 -23.70 1.80 -6.07
C LEU A 143 -22.71 1.70 -7.24
N TYR A 144 -22.46 2.82 -7.95
CA TYR A 144 -21.46 2.85 -9.02
C TYR A 144 -20.07 2.48 -8.52
N PHE A 145 -19.65 3.04 -7.39
CA PHE A 145 -18.36 2.75 -6.76
C PHE A 145 -18.26 1.28 -6.31
N ASP A 146 -19.34 0.69 -5.81
CA ASP A 146 -19.40 -0.72 -5.45
C ASP A 146 -19.22 -1.62 -6.67
N ILE A 147 -19.84 -1.27 -7.81
CA ILE A 147 -19.65 -2.00 -9.08
C ILE A 147 -18.20 -1.91 -9.55
N CYS A 148 -17.57 -0.73 -9.48
CA CYS A 148 -16.16 -0.57 -9.79
C CYS A 148 -15.28 -1.45 -8.89
N SER A 149 -15.56 -1.47 -7.58
CA SER A 149 -14.83 -2.24 -6.58
C SER A 149 -14.98 -3.75 -6.79
N LEU A 150 -16.20 -4.22 -7.08
CA LEU A 150 -16.47 -5.61 -7.42
C LEU A 150 -15.73 -6.03 -8.69
N SER A 151 -15.77 -5.19 -9.73
CA SER A 151 -15.07 -5.44 -10.99
C SER A 151 -13.56 -5.56 -10.79
N TYR A 152 -12.98 -4.69 -9.95
CA TYR A 152 -11.57 -4.76 -9.57
C TYR A 152 -11.24 -6.06 -8.82
N ASN A 153 -12.08 -6.48 -7.86
CA ASN A 153 -11.88 -7.73 -7.11
C ASN A 153 -11.95 -8.97 -8.02
N LEU A 154 -12.93 -9.03 -8.93
CA LEU A 154 -13.05 -10.09 -9.93
C LEU A 154 -11.79 -10.17 -10.81
N PHE A 155 -11.30 -9.01 -11.25
CA PHE A 155 -10.07 -8.94 -12.03
C PHE A 155 -8.84 -9.38 -11.22
N ALA A 156 -8.74 -8.99 -9.95
CA ALA A 156 -7.65 -9.41 -9.07
C ALA A 156 -7.64 -10.94 -8.88
N LEU A 157 -8.81 -11.56 -8.71
CA LEU A 157 -8.95 -13.02 -8.68
C LEU A 157 -8.55 -13.65 -10.02
N MET A 158 -9.04 -13.11 -11.13
CA MET A 158 -8.69 -13.60 -12.46
C MET A 158 -7.18 -13.55 -12.71
N ARG A 159 -6.46 -12.51 -12.26
CA ARG A 159 -4.99 -12.44 -12.37
C ARG A 159 -4.29 -13.63 -11.72
N GLN A 160 -4.83 -14.19 -10.64
CA GLN A 160 -4.28 -15.36 -9.98
C GLN A 160 -4.42 -16.64 -10.84
N LEU A 161 -5.37 -16.65 -11.78
CA LEU A 161 -5.59 -17.75 -12.73
C LEU A 161 -4.82 -17.59 -14.04
N LEU A 162 -4.18 -16.45 -14.25
CA LEU A 162 -3.42 -16.19 -15.47
C LEU A 162 -1.96 -16.64 -15.30
N PRO A 163 -1.24 -16.88 -16.41
CA PRO A 163 0.19 -17.12 -16.38
C PRO A 163 0.96 -16.03 -15.60
N LEU A 164 2.06 -16.43 -14.95
CA LEU A 164 2.88 -15.56 -14.10
C LEU A 164 3.26 -14.20 -14.74
N GLU A 165 3.38 -14.15 -16.07
CA GLU A 165 3.66 -12.93 -16.82
C GLU A 165 2.59 -11.82 -16.63
N PHE A 166 1.37 -12.18 -16.21
CA PHE A 166 0.24 -11.29 -15.96
C PHE A 166 0.00 -10.97 -14.47
N ALA A 167 0.67 -11.66 -13.54
CA ALA A 167 0.37 -11.56 -12.10
C ALA A 167 0.38 -10.12 -11.58
N ASN A 168 1.33 -9.31 -12.03
CA ASN A 168 1.51 -7.90 -11.63
C ASN A 168 1.13 -6.91 -12.75
N LYS A 169 0.30 -7.31 -13.72
CA LYS A 169 -0.09 -6.44 -14.84
C LYS A 169 -1.43 -5.77 -14.57
N ARG A 170 -1.54 -4.52 -15.03
CA ARG A 170 -2.76 -3.72 -14.95
C ARG A 170 -3.83 -4.19 -15.92
N ALA A 171 -5.09 -3.89 -15.62
CA ALA A 171 -6.24 -4.29 -16.44
C ALA A 171 -6.11 -3.85 -17.91
N LYS A 172 -5.58 -2.65 -18.16
CA LYS A 172 -5.32 -2.17 -19.52
C LYS A 172 -4.35 -3.07 -20.31
N TYR A 173 -3.28 -3.55 -19.68
CA TYR A 173 -2.31 -4.44 -20.32
C TYR A 173 -2.94 -5.80 -20.67
N ILE A 174 -3.68 -6.39 -19.72
CA ILE A 174 -4.40 -7.65 -19.95
C ILE A 174 -5.45 -7.49 -21.05
N ARG A 175 -6.19 -6.37 -21.07
CA ARG A 175 -7.15 -6.08 -22.14
C ARG A 175 -6.52 -6.15 -23.52
N TYR A 176 -5.39 -5.46 -23.74
CA TYR A 176 -4.74 -5.47 -25.05
C TYR A 176 -4.06 -6.80 -25.39
N ARG A 177 -3.49 -7.50 -24.39
CA ARG A 177 -2.70 -8.72 -24.62
C ARG A 177 -3.53 -9.99 -24.65
N LEU A 178 -4.73 -9.98 -24.09
CA LEU A 178 -5.59 -11.16 -24.00
C LEU A 178 -6.98 -10.92 -24.61
N TYR A 179 -7.70 -9.88 -24.17
CA TYR A 179 -9.10 -9.67 -24.59
C TYR A 179 -9.21 -9.11 -26.01
N ALA A 180 -8.27 -8.27 -26.44
CA ALA A 180 -8.26 -7.65 -27.75
C ALA A 180 -7.62 -8.54 -28.84
N ILE A 181 -7.33 -9.81 -28.55
CA ILE A 181 -6.84 -10.75 -29.56
C ILE A 181 -7.98 -11.00 -30.57
N ALA A 182 -7.71 -10.69 -31.84
CA ALA A 182 -8.61 -11.02 -32.92
C ALA A 182 -8.69 -12.55 -33.10
N ALA A 183 -9.87 -13.11 -32.84
CA ALA A 183 -10.13 -14.53 -32.95
C ALA A 183 -11.54 -14.82 -33.46
N LYS A 184 -11.70 -15.90 -34.24
CA LYS A 184 -12.99 -16.43 -34.66
C LYS A 184 -13.37 -17.60 -33.76
N VAL A 185 -14.45 -17.45 -33.01
CA VAL A 185 -15.03 -18.54 -32.21
C VAL A 185 -15.99 -19.33 -33.09
N ILE A 186 -15.78 -20.64 -33.16
CA ILE A 186 -16.58 -21.58 -33.94
C ILE A 186 -17.15 -22.62 -32.99
N LYS A 187 -18.47 -22.78 -33.01
CA LYS A 187 -19.15 -23.87 -32.31
C LYS A 187 -19.54 -24.93 -33.33
N THR A 188 -18.97 -26.12 -33.22
CA THR A 188 -19.31 -27.26 -34.08
C THR A 188 -19.53 -28.48 -33.20
N GLY A 189 -20.73 -29.07 -33.31
CA GLY A 189 -21.19 -30.11 -32.39
C GLY A 189 -21.18 -29.63 -30.93
N ARG A 190 -20.44 -30.32 -30.07
CA ARG A 190 -20.24 -29.99 -28.63
C ARG A 190 -18.86 -29.39 -28.32
N LYS A 191 -18.12 -28.93 -29.34
CA LYS A 191 -16.79 -28.33 -29.18
C LYS A 191 -16.82 -26.84 -29.52
N VAL A 192 -16.11 -26.05 -28.72
CA VAL A 192 -15.80 -24.64 -29.00
C VAL A 192 -14.36 -24.58 -29.50
N ILE A 193 -14.18 -24.04 -30.70
CA ILE A 193 -12.89 -23.89 -31.37
C ILE A 193 -12.60 -22.39 -31.51
N ILE A 194 -11.41 -21.97 -31.09
CA ILE A 194 -10.94 -20.59 -31.24
C ILE A 194 -9.87 -20.57 -32.33
N LYS A 195 -10.19 -19.95 -33.47
CA LYS A 195 -9.22 -19.68 -34.54
C LYS A 195 -8.60 -18.31 -34.30
N CYS A 196 -7.28 -18.25 -34.17
CA CYS A 196 -6.54 -17.00 -34.02
C CYS A 196 -5.21 -17.10 -34.78
N GLN A 197 -4.44 -16.02 -34.78
CA GLN A 197 -3.12 -16.00 -35.41
C GLN A 197 -2.14 -16.88 -34.62
N ALA A 198 -1.23 -17.59 -35.31
CA ALA A 198 -0.36 -18.61 -34.71
C ALA A 198 0.46 -18.11 -33.50
N GLN A 199 0.88 -16.84 -33.52
CA GLN A 199 1.61 -16.21 -32.42
C GLN A 199 0.88 -16.25 -31.07
N TYR A 200 -0.44 -16.33 -31.06
CA TYR A 200 -1.26 -16.34 -29.84
C TYR A 200 -1.59 -17.73 -29.32
N TYR A 201 -1.26 -18.80 -30.05
CA TYR A 201 -1.67 -20.17 -29.72
C TYR A 201 -1.12 -20.64 -28.38
N GLN A 202 0.16 -20.39 -28.11
CA GLN A 202 0.80 -20.84 -26.88
C GLN A 202 0.19 -20.13 -25.66
N LEU A 203 0.05 -18.80 -25.74
CA LEU A 203 -0.55 -17.99 -24.70
C LEU A 203 -2.00 -18.42 -24.39
N LEU A 204 -2.86 -18.48 -25.41
CA LEU A 204 -4.27 -18.82 -25.22
C LEU A 204 -4.45 -20.25 -24.71
N THR A 205 -3.67 -21.21 -25.23
CA THR A 205 -3.68 -22.58 -24.72
C THR A 205 -3.32 -22.62 -23.25
N LYS A 206 -2.28 -21.90 -22.84
CA LYS A 206 -1.84 -21.84 -21.44
C LYS A 206 -2.94 -21.26 -20.55
N VAL A 207 -3.47 -20.08 -20.90
CA VAL A 207 -4.56 -19.42 -20.16
C VAL A 207 -5.78 -20.34 -20.02
N LEU A 208 -6.20 -20.98 -21.11
CA LEU A 208 -7.37 -21.88 -21.07
C LEU A 208 -7.11 -23.13 -20.24
N ASN A 209 -5.88 -23.65 -20.22
CA ASN A 209 -5.52 -24.79 -19.38
C ASN A 209 -5.47 -24.39 -17.91
N ASP A 210 -4.91 -23.24 -17.57
CA ASP A 210 -4.86 -22.73 -16.19
C ASP A 210 -6.29 -22.52 -15.63
N ILE A 211 -7.19 -21.95 -16.44
CA ILE A 211 -8.61 -21.78 -16.07
C ILE A 211 -9.30 -23.14 -15.87
N LYS A 212 -9.03 -24.14 -16.73
CA LYS A 212 -9.62 -25.48 -16.59
C LYS A 212 -9.08 -26.25 -15.40
N ALA A 213 -7.81 -26.03 -15.05
CA ALA A 213 -7.14 -26.67 -13.93
C ALA A 213 -7.53 -26.04 -12.59
N PHE A 214 -8.09 -24.83 -12.60
CA PHE A 214 -8.53 -24.16 -11.40
C PHE A 214 -9.57 -25.00 -10.64
N LYS A 215 -9.21 -25.37 -9.41
CA LYS A 215 -10.12 -25.97 -8.45
C LYS A 215 -10.32 -24.98 -7.31
N PRO A 216 -11.56 -24.55 -7.03
CA PRO A 216 -11.82 -23.68 -5.90
C PRO A 216 -11.42 -24.39 -4.60
N LEU A 217 -10.80 -23.66 -3.67
CA LEU A 217 -10.38 -24.18 -2.36
C LEU A 217 -11.58 -24.49 -1.42
N LEU A 218 -12.81 -24.26 -1.89
CA LEU A 218 -14.05 -24.58 -1.20
C LEU A 218 -14.62 -25.84 -1.84
N SER A 219 -14.14 -27.00 -1.40
CA SER A 219 -14.72 -28.32 -1.67
C SER A 219 -14.82 -29.11 -0.38
#